data_AF-A0A8T0AG91-F1
#
_entry.id   AF-A0A8T0AG91-F1
#
_cell.length_a   1.000
_cell.length_b   1.000
_cell.length_c   1.000
_cell.angle_alpha   90.00
_cell.angle_beta   90.00
_cell.angle_gamma   90.00
#
_symmetry.space_group_name_H-M   'P 1'
#
loop_
_entity.id
_entity.type
_entity.pdbx_description
1 polymer ?
#
loop_
_entity_poly.entity_id
_entity_poly.type
_entity_poly.pdbx_seq_one_letter_code
_entity_poly.pdbx_strand_id
1 'polypeptide(L)'
;MLLLLVLNSYLVEVLNFSALVTVHPEVKNWTKYARFEDKHGFIVNARKVYERATEFFGEEQIDVNLYLAFAKFEEKQKEYDRVRVIYKYALDRIPKQQAHQLINNYIVFERNFGDRRGIEDVIVSKRRFHYEEEVKANPHNYDTWFNYLRLLEGKADADTVREGYERAIANVPPIIEKKHWRRYIYLWVNYALYEELEVKDPERTRQVYQACLDLIPHKKFTFAKIWLLYGKFEIRQKNLQNARRGLGTGIGKCPKNKLFKGYIELELQLREFDRCRKLYEKYLEYGPENCTTWIKFAELETILGDVERARAIYELAISQPRLDMPEVLWKSYMDFEIEQEEYENARGLYKRLLQRTQHVKVWKSYAQFELSMESEERLQRCRQVYEEANCSLCTCEEKEQRFMLLKAWKNFEQEFGTSADKDRVKKLMPKQVKKRRKLTAKDETDAGWEEYYDYIFPEDAANQPNLKLLSMAQMWNKQHQQEQEKQKAEKDESTEPTQPRDEQEESRETQEPLESVPDDQDDSDSSSE
;
A
#
# COMPACT_ATOMS: atom_id res chain seq x y z
N MET A 1 41.66 -74.55 -24.42
CA MET A 1 40.40 -75.32 -24.23
C MET A 1 39.32 -74.52 -23.50
N LEU A 2 39.60 -73.96 -22.31
CA LEU A 2 38.63 -73.16 -21.55
C LEU A 2 38.07 -71.93 -22.30
N LEU A 3 38.93 -71.17 -23.02
CA LEU A 3 38.48 -70.04 -23.85
C LEU A 3 37.54 -70.45 -25.01
N LEU A 4 37.75 -71.62 -25.60
CA LEU A 4 36.90 -72.15 -26.69
C LEU A 4 35.54 -72.62 -26.17
N LEU A 5 35.47 -73.17 -24.96
CA LEU A 5 34.21 -73.54 -24.30
C LEU A 5 33.40 -72.29 -23.89
N VAL A 6 34.07 -71.25 -23.38
CA VAL A 6 33.43 -69.97 -23.03
C VAL A 6 32.91 -69.25 -24.29
N LEU A 7 33.69 -69.25 -25.39
CA LEU A 7 33.26 -68.68 -26.68
C LEU A 7 32.07 -69.44 -27.28
N ASN A 8 32.05 -70.78 -27.20
CA ASN A 8 30.90 -71.57 -27.65
C ASN A 8 29.65 -71.33 -26.80
N SER A 9 29.80 -71.22 -25.48
CA SER A 9 28.67 -70.89 -24.58
C SER A 9 28.11 -69.50 -24.87
N TYR A 10 28.98 -68.50 -25.07
CA TYR A 10 28.58 -67.14 -25.42
C TYR A 10 27.86 -67.09 -26.77
N LEU A 11 28.37 -67.75 -27.82
CA LEU A 11 27.72 -67.76 -29.13
C LEU A 11 26.35 -68.45 -29.10
N VAL A 12 26.20 -69.53 -28.33
CA VAL A 12 24.91 -70.21 -28.12
C VAL A 12 23.93 -69.29 -27.38
N GLU A 13 24.38 -68.57 -26.35
CA GLU A 13 23.52 -67.62 -25.62
C GLU A 13 23.14 -66.41 -26.47
N VAL A 14 24.05 -65.87 -27.30
CA VAL A 14 23.74 -64.81 -28.27
C VAL A 14 22.70 -65.27 -29.29
N LEU A 15 22.82 -66.50 -29.80
CA LEU A 15 21.82 -67.08 -30.69
C LEU A 15 20.48 -67.25 -29.99
N ASN A 16 20.47 -67.71 -28.73
CA ASN A 16 19.26 -67.83 -27.92
C ASN A 16 18.59 -66.47 -27.67
N PHE A 17 19.36 -65.42 -27.36
CA PHE A 17 18.82 -64.06 -27.22
C PHE A 17 18.32 -63.50 -28.55
N SER A 18 19.01 -63.77 -29.66
CA SER A 18 18.56 -63.38 -31.01
C SER A 18 17.26 -64.07 -31.43
N ALA A 19 17.09 -65.34 -31.06
CA ALA A 19 15.85 -66.08 -31.24
C ALA A 19 14.76 -65.57 -30.28
N LEU A 20 15.12 -65.20 -29.04
CA LEU A 20 14.18 -64.68 -28.06
C LEU A 20 13.58 -63.34 -28.48
N VAL A 21 14.37 -62.42 -29.02
CA VAL A 21 13.88 -61.10 -29.46
C VAL A 21 13.05 -61.18 -30.75
N THR A 22 13.26 -62.21 -31.57
CA THR A 22 12.46 -62.45 -32.78
C THR A 22 11.15 -63.18 -32.47
N VAL A 23 11.15 -64.09 -31.49
CA VAL A 23 9.95 -64.83 -31.05
C VAL A 23 9.08 -64.00 -30.09
N HIS A 24 9.70 -63.18 -29.22
CA HIS A 24 9.01 -62.29 -28.29
C HIS A 24 9.55 -60.85 -28.39
N PRO A 25 9.00 -60.04 -29.31
CA PRO A 25 9.45 -58.67 -29.58
C PRO A 25 9.02 -57.67 -28.49
N GLU A 26 9.30 -57.95 -27.22
CA GLU A 26 9.06 -57.02 -26.12
C GLU A 26 10.31 -56.18 -25.83
N VAL A 27 10.13 -54.90 -25.51
CA VAL A 27 11.21 -53.97 -25.16
C VAL A 27 12.03 -54.45 -23.94
N LYS A 28 11.40 -55.19 -23.02
CA LYS A 28 12.09 -55.81 -21.89
C LYS A 28 13.11 -56.86 -22.33
N ASN A 29 12.87 -57.57 -23.43
CA ASN A 29 13.76 -58.61 -23.93
C ASN A 29 14.94 -57.99 -24.69
N TRP A 30 14.69 -56.96 -25.49
CA TRP A 30 15.74 -56.16 -26.13
C TRP A 30 16.67 -55.49 -25.11
N THR A 31 16.13 -54.90 -24.05
CA THR A 31 16.94 -54.29 -22.98
C THR A 31 17.72 -55.33 -22.17
N LYS A 32 17.18 -56.55 -21.97
CA LYS A 32 17.93 -57.66 -21.36
C LYS A 32 19.06 -58.15 -22.25
N TYR A 33 18.82 -58.27 -23.56
CA TYR A 33 19.83 -58.69 -24.53
C TYR A 33 20.98 -57.68 -24.61
N ALA A 34 20.68 -56.38 -24.67
CA ALA A 34 21.70 -55.35 -24.65
C ALA A 34 22.50 -55.31 -23.33
N ARG A 35 21.84 -55.56 -22.17
CA ARG A 35 22.52 -55.69 -20.87
C ARG A 35 23.41 -56.93 -20.78
N PHE A 36 23.04 -58.01 -21.47
CA PHE A 36 23.87 -59.21 -21.55
C PHE A 36 25.17 -58.90 -22.29
N GLU A 37 25.10 -58.26 -23.45
CA GLU A 37 26.29 -57.86 -24.22
C GLU A 37 27.18 -56.84 -23.45
N ASP A 38 26.56 -55.91 -22.70
CA ASP A 38 27.26 -54.95 -21.81
C ASP A 38 28.04 -55.67 -20.71
N LYS A 39 27.46 -56.71 -20.08
CA LYS A 39 28.14 -57.52 -19.05
C LYS A 39 29.34 -58.29 -19.59
N HIS A 40 29.29 -58.72 -20.85
CA HIS A 40 30.40 -59.41 -21.51
C HIS A 40 31.45 -58.45 -22.11
N GLY A 41 31.24 -57.13 -22.01
CA GLY A 41 32.18 -56.11 -22.49
C GLY A 41 32.14 -55.88 -24.00
N PHE A 42 31.17 -56.46 -24.72
CA PHE A 42 31.03 -56.28 -26.17
C PHE A 42 30.21 -55.02 -26.50
N ILE A 43 30.80 -53.86 -26.23
CA ILE A 43 30.16 -52.54 -26.38
C ILE A 43 29.64 -52.30 -27.80
N VAL A 44 30.40 -52.70 -28.82
CA VAL A 44 30.02 -52.55 -30.24
C VAL A 44 28.79 -53.39 -30.59
N ASN A 45 28.70 -54.61 -30.03
CA ASN A 45 27.55 -55.48 -30.26
C ASN A 45 26.34 -54.97 -29.50
N ALA A 46 26.50 -54.54 -28.23
CA ALA A 46 25.44 -53.93 -27.45
C ALA A 46 24.82 -52.71 -28.16
N ARG A 47 25.65 -51.85 -28.78
CA ARG A 47 25.16 -50.71 -29.57
C ARG A 47 24.38 -51.15 -30.81
N LYS A 48 24.89 -52.12 -31.57
CA LYS A 48 24.17 -52.71 -32.71
C LYS A 48 22.83 -53.32 -32.30
N VAL A 49 22.74 -53.89 -31.10
CA VAL A 49 21.48 -54.41 -30.55
C VAL A 49 20.49 -53.28 -30.29
N TYR A 50 20.94 -52.15 -29.73
CA TYR A 50 20.08 -50.97 -29.55
C TYR A 50 19.67 -50.34 -30.89
N GLU A 51 20.58 -50.20 -31.86
CA GLU A 51 20.28 -49.68 -33.21
C GLU A 51 19.26 -50.57 -33.93
N ARG A 52 19.43 -51.89 -33.87
CA ARG A 52 18.47 -52.87 -34.40
C ARG A 52 17.14 -52.80 -33.68
N ALA A 53 17.14 -52.60 -32.36
CA ALA A 53 15.91 -52.44 -31.60
C ALA A 53 15.17 -51.16 -32.05
N THR A 54 15.89 -50.04 -32.23
CA THR A 54 15.27 -48.79 -32.70
C THR A 54 14.78 -48.86 -34.14
N GLU A 55 15.45 -49.63 -35.00
CA GLU A 55 15.02 -49.86 -36.38
C GLU A 55 13.82 -50.81 -36.44
N PHE A 56 13.80 -51.84 -35.59
CA PHE A 56 12.75 -52.85 -35.53
C PHE A 56 11.41 -52.30 -35.01
N PHE A 57 11.44 -51.51 -33.92
CA PHE A 57 10.22 -50.89 -33.40
C PHE A 57 9.69 -49.74 -34.28
N GLY A 58 10.55 -49.22 -35.17
CA GLY A 58 10.17 -48.23 -36.18
C GLY A 58 9.43 -47.03 -35.60
N GLU A 59 8.52 -46.46 -36.39
CA GLU A 59 7.69 -45.30 -36.02
C GLU A 59 6.37 -45.68 -35.33
N GLU A 60 6.01 -46.97 -35.28
CA GLU A 60 4.67 -47.42 -34.87
C GLU A 60 4.55 -47.80 -33.38
N GLN A 61 5.62 -48.24 -32.71
CA GLN A 61 5.59 -48.56 -31.26
C GLN A 61 6.83 -48.05 -30.52
N ILE A 62 6.83 -46.75 -30.22
CA ILE A 62 7.95 -46.05 -29.59
C ILE A 62 7.81 -46.10 -28.05
N ASP A 63 8.42 -47.09 -27.42
CA ASP A 63 8.45 -47.20 -25.96
C ASP A 63 9.55 -46.34 -25.34
N VAL A 64 9.16 -45.44 -24.42
CA VAL A 64 10.08 -44.54 -23.67
C VAL A 64 11.19 -45.30 -22.95
N ASN A 65 10.89 -46.51 -22.47
CA ASN A 65 11.82 -47.34 -21.71
C ASN A 65 13.02 -47.81 -22.52
N LEU A 66 12.88 -47.97 -23.85
CA LEU A 66 13.99 -48.35 -24.73
C LEU A 66 15.01 -47.22 -24.83
N TYR A 67 14.55 -46.00 -25.13
CA TYR A 67 15.41 -44.82 -25.24
C TYR A 67 16.08 -44.47 -23.91
N LEU A 68 15.37 -44.63 -22.79
CA LEU A 68 15.98 -44.45 -21.46
C LEU A 68 17.07 -45.48 -21.17
N ALA A 69 16.87 -46.74 -21.55
CA ALA A 69 17.89 -47.77 -21.40
C ALA A 69 19.10 -47.50 -22.31
N PHE A 70 18.86 -47.05 -23.54
CA PHE A 70 19.91 -46.72 -24.50
C PHE A 70 20.71 -45.48 -24.08
N ALA A 71 20.04 -44.43 -23.59
CA ALA A 71 20.69 -43.25 -23.04
C ALA A 71 21.55 -43.58 -21.81
N LYS A 72 21.05 -44.41 -20.88
CA LYS A 72 21.84 -44.88 -19.73
C LYS A 72 23.03 -45.76 -20.12
N PHE A 73 22.92 -46.49 -21.23
CA PHE A 73 24.04 -47.26 -21.76
C PHE A 73 25.14 -46.35 -22.31
N GLU A 74 24.81 -45.39 -23.19
CA GLU A 74 25.79 -44.45 -23.72
C GLU A 74 26.35 -43.49 -22.64
N GLU A 75 25.57 -43.19 -21.59
CA GLU A 75 26.04 -42.47 -20.39
C GLU A 75 27.16 -43.23 -19.67
N LYS A 76 27.02 -44.56 -19.50
CA LYS A 76 28.10 -45.39 -18.94
C LYS A 76 29.34 -45.42 -19.82
N GLN A 77 29.16 -45.35 -21.14
CA GLN A 77 30.25 -45.32 -22.11
C GLN A 77 30.89 -43.92 -22.24
N LYS A 78 30.41 -42.92 -21.48
CA LYS A 78 30.88 -41.51 -21.48
C LYS A 78 30.72 -40.78 -22.82
N GLU A 79 29.83 -41.27 -23.69
CA GLU A 79 29.53 -40.66 -24.99
C GLU A 79 28.37 -39.66 -24.86
N TYR A 80 28.62 -38.55 -24.16
CA TYR A 80 27.57 -37.59 -23.78
C TYR A 80 26.88 -36.92 -24.98
N ASP A 81 27.60 -36.69 -26.08
CA ASP A 81 27.01 -36.09 -27.29
C ASP A 81 26.02 -37.04 -27.98
N ARG A 82 26.28 -38.35 -27.94
CA ARG A 82 25.34 -39.35 -28.45
C ARG A 82 24.09 -39.43 -27.58
N VAL A 83 24.26 -39.32 -26.26
CA VAL A 83 23.12 -39.27 -25.32
C VAL A 83 22.20 -38.08 -25.65
N ARG A 84 22.75 -36.89 -25.94
CA ARG A 84 21.98 -35.72 -26.38
C ARG A 84 21.22 -35.95 -27.68
N VAL A 85 21.89 -36.55 -28.68
CA VAL A 85 21.25 -36.88 -29.97
C VAL A 85 20.12 -37.88 -29.76
N ILE A 86 20.30 -38.90 -28.92
CA ILE A 86 19.26 -39.89 -28.59
C ILE A 86 18.06 -39.23 -27.91
N TYR A 87 18.29 -38.37 -26.92
CA TYR A 87 17.20 -37.64 -26.25
C TYR A 87 16.46 -36.70 -27.22
N LYS A 88 17.17 -35.96 -28.07
CA LYS A 88 16.55 -35.10 -29.08
C LYS A 88 15.72 -35.92 -30.08
N TYR A 89 16.29 -36.98 -30.62
CA TYR A 89 15.62 -37.90 -31.55
C TYR A 89 14.36 -38.52 -30.95
N ALA A 90 14.42 -38.91 -29.68
CA ALA A 90 13.28 -39.48 -28.96
C ALA A 90 12.19 -38.42 -28.69
N LEU A 91 12.55 -37.18 -28.36
CA LEU A 91 11.58 -36.10 -28.12
C LEU A 91 10.84 -35.65 -29.38
N ASP A 92 11.48 -35.70 -30.55
CA ASP A 92 10.87 -35.29 -31.81
C ASP A 92 9.81 -36.29 -32.31
N ARG A 93 9.89 -37.57 -31.89
CA ARG A 93 9.02 -38.66 -32.39
C ARG A 93 7.99 -39.16 -31.37
N ILE A 94 8.26 -39.03 -30.07
CA ILE A 94 7.36 -39.54 -29.02
C ILE A 94 6.17 -38.59 -28.82
N PRO A 95 4.93 -39.10 -28.71
CA PRO A 95 3.77 -38.30 -28.30
C PRO A 95 4.00 -37.60 -26.96
N LYS A 96 3.67 -36.30 -26.92
CA LYS A 96 4.08 -35.36 -25.85
C LYS A 96 3.68 -35.78 -24.42
N GLN A 97 2.68 -36.63 -24.26
CA GLN A 97 2.23 -37.16 -22.95
C GLN A 97 3.22 -38.16 -22.33
N GLN A 98 3.86 -39.00 -23.15
CA GLN A 98 4.86 -39.97 -22.69
C GLN A 98 6.26 -39.34 -22.62
N ALA A 99 6.47 -38.22 -23.32
CA ALA A 99 7.71 -37.44 -23.30
C ALA A 99 8.02 -36.83 -21.92
N HIS A 100 7.04 -36.60 -21.05
CA HIS A 100 7.27 -36.03 -19.69
C HIS A 100 8.30 -36.83 -18.88
N GLN A 101 8.24 -38.17 -18.92
CA GLN A 101 9.21 -39.03 -18.21
C GLN A 101 10.61 -38.93 -18.84
N LEU A 102 10.68 -38.83 -20.16
CA LEU A 102 11.93 -38.68 -20.90
C LEU A 102 12.58 -37.32 -20.63
N ILE A 103 11.81 -36.22 -20.67
CA ILE A 103 12.28 -34.86 -20.37
C ILE A 103 12.82 -34.77 -18.94
N ASN A 104 12.14 -35.39 -17.96
CA ASN A 104 12.62 -35.42 -16.58
C ASN A 104 13.99 -36.08 -16.46
N ASN A 105 14.17 -37.24 -17.11
CA ASN A 105 15.45 -37.95 -17.10
C ASN A 105 16.53 -37.21 -17.91
N TYR A 106 16.15 -36.54 -18.99
CA TYR A 106 17.05 -35.69 -19.76
C TYR A 106 17.56 -34.48 -18.96
N ILE A 107 16.71 -33.88 -18.12
CA ILE A 107 17.12 -32.80 -17.19
C ILE A 107 18.08 -33.34 -16.13
N VAL A 108 17.82 -34.52 -15.56
CA VAL A 108 18.73 -35.13 -14.60
C VAL A 108 20.09 -35.40 -15.25
N PHE A 109 20.10 -35.86 -16.51
CA PHE A 109 21.30 -36.05 -17.30
C PHE A 109 22.06 -34.73 -17.52
N GLU A 110 21.41 -33.70 -18.07
CA GLU A 110 22.04 -32.40 -18.31
C GLU A 110 22.48 -31.75 -16.98
N ARG A 111 21.75 -31.91 -15.88
CA ARG A 111 22.17 -31.39 -14.56
C ARG A 111 23.45 -32.06 -14.07
N ASN A 112 23.64 -33.35 -14.37
CA ASN A 112 24.78 -34.12 -13.89
C ASN A 112 26.00 -34.00 -14.82
N PHE A 113 25.79 -33.86 -16.14
CA PHE A 113 26.84 -33.97 -17.17
C PHE A 113 26.82 -32.86 -18.24
N GLY A 114 25.89 -31.91 -18.14
CA GLY A 114 25.70 -30.84 -19.11
C GLY A 114 26.45 -29.56 -18.79
N ASP A 115 26.61 -28.74 -19.83
CA ASP A 115 27.05 -27.36 -19.68
C ASP A 115 25.91 -26.49 -19.14
N ARG A 116 26.25 -25.50 -18.31
CA ARG A 116 25.26 -24.58 -17.68
C ARG A 116 24.27 -23.98 -18.67
N ARG A 117 24.70 -23.69 -19.91
CA ARG A 117 23.86 -23.14 -20.99
C ARG A 117 22.88 -24.17 -21.58
N GLY A 118 23.34 -25.40 -21.82
CA GLY A 118 22.49 -26.48 -22.33
C GLY A 118 21.39 -26.85 -21.33
N ILE A 119 21.72 -26.89 -20.03
CA ILE A 119 20.75 -27.10 -18.95
C ILE A 119 19.64 -26.04 -18.97
N GLU A 120 20.01 -24.77 -19.13
CA GLU A 120 19.05 -23.66 -19.17
C GLU A 120 18.11 -23.74 -20.39
N ASP A 121 18.58 -24.22 -21.55
CA ASP A 121 17.76 -24.40 -22.74
C ASP A 121 16.75 -25.55 -22.60
N VAL A 122 17.18 -26.67 -22.02
CA VAL A 122 16.32 -27.83 -21.76
C VAL A 122 15.27 -27.53 -20.67
N ILE A 123 15.66 -26.79 -19.62
CA ILE A 123 14.70 -26.38 -18.58
C ILE A 123 13.68 -25.40 -19.15
N VAL A 124 14.09 -24.45 -20.01
CA VAL A 124 13.15 -23.50 -20.62
C VAL A 124 12.20 -24.20 -21.57
N SER A 125 12.65 -25.16 -22.39
CA SER A 125 11.75 -25.95 -23.25
C SER A 125 10.71 -26.76 -22.46
N LYS A 126 11.10 -27.39 -21.33
CA LYS A 126 10.15 -28.06 -20.43
C LYS A 126 9.15 -27.09 -19.82
N ARG A 127 9.61 -25.94 -19.32
CA ARG A 127 8.73 -24.91 -18.74
C ARG A 127 7.76 -24.35 -19.78
N ARG A 128 8.24 -24.09 -21.01
CA ARG A 128 7.41 -23.67 -22.14
C ARG A 128 6.29 -24.67 -22.40
N PHE A 129 6.63 -25.96 -22.45
CA PHE A 129 5.66 -27.02 -22.69
C PHE A 129 4.63 -27.12 -21.56
N HIS A 130 5.09 -27.12 -20.31
CA HIS A 130 4.22 -27.17 -19.14
C HIS A 130 3.24 -25.99 -19.12
N TYR A 131 3.73 -24.75 -19.33
CA TYR A 131 2.86 -23.58 -19.41
C TYR A 131 1.92 -23.63 -20.63
N GLU A 132 2.34 -24.20 -21.75
CA GLU A 132 1.46 -24.37 -22.92
C GLU A 132 0.32 -25.37 -22.64
N GLU A 133 0.61 -26.46 -21.93
CA GLU A 133 -0.42 -27.41 -21.46
C GLU A 133 -1.36 -26.75 -20.45
N GLU A 134 -0.83 -26.01 -19.47
CA GLU A 134 -1.63 -25.29 -18.48
C GLU A 134 -2.53 -24.23 -19.09
N VAL A 135 -2.03 -23.52 -20.10
CA VAL A 135 -2.79 -22.52 -20.86
C VAL A 135 -3.90 -23.18 -21.68
N LYS A 136 -3.66 -24.35 -22.29
CA LYS A 136 -4.70 -25.11 -23.00
C LYS A 136 -5.77 -25.66 -22.05
N ALA A 137 -5.35 -26.13 -20.86
CA ALA A 137 -6.25 -26.63 -19.85
C ALA A 137 -7.11 -25.53 -19.22
N ASN A 138 -6.51 -24.37 -18.92
CA ASN A 138 -7.17 -23.24 -18.29
C ASN A 138 -6.85 -21.91 -19.01
N PRO A 139 -7.53 -21.62 -20.15
CA PRO A 139 -7.28 -20.40 -20.93
C PRO A 139 -7.53 -19.09 -20.17
N HIS A 140 -8.38 -19.11 -19.14
CA HIS A 140 -8.76 -17.93 -18.36
C HIS A 140 -7.81 -17.63 -17.18
N ASN A 141 -6.79 -18.46 -16.93
CA ASN A 141 -5.82 -18.19 -15.88
C ASN A 141 -4.74 -17.23 -16.38
N TYR A 142 -4.89 -15.94 -16.10
CA TYR A 142 -3.91 -14.94 -16.54
C TYR A 142 -2.52 -15.07 -15.89
N ASP A 143 -2.40 -15.74 -14.75
CA ASP A 143 -1.08 -15.92 -14.09
C ASP A 143 -0.18 -16.91 -14.85
N THR A 144 -0.76 -17.97 -15.41
CA THR A 144 -0.02 -18.91 -16.27
C THR A 144 0.39 -18.22 -17.57
N TRP A 145 -0.46 -17.35 -18.12
CA TRP A 145 -0.11 -16.49 -19.26
C TRP A 145 1.04 -15.53 -18.95
N PHE A 146 1.04 -14.87 -17.78
CA PHE A 146 2.16 -13.99 -17.40
C PHE A 146 3.48 -14.75 -17.29
N ASN A 147 3.47 -15.94 -16.68
CA ASN A 147 4.67 -16.77 -16.55
C ASN A 147 5.14 -17.29 -17.92
N TYR A 148 4.20 -17.67 -18.79
CA TYR A 148 4.48 -18.09 -20.16
C TYR A 148 5.12 -16.97 -20.99
N LEU A 149 4.54 -15.77 -20.96
CA LEU A 149 5.02 -14.63 -21.71
C LEU A 149 6.39 -14.15 -21.24
N ARG A 150 6.63 -14.10 -19.92
CA ARG A 150 7.95 -13.78 -19.38
C ARG A 150 9.03 -14.77 -19.84
N LEU A 151 8.67 -16.04 -19.98
CA LEU A 151 9.57 -17.06 -20.50
C LEU A 151 9.85 -16.86 -22.00
N LEU A 152 8.84 -16.46 -22.77
CA LEU A 152 8.99 -16.15 -24.20
C LEU A 152 9.84 -14.90 -24.42
N GLU A 153 9.61 -13.82 -23.65
CA GLU A 153 10.37 -12.56 -23.72
C GLU A 153 11.88 -12.78 -23.53
N GLY A 154 12.28 -13.77 -22.72
CA GLY A 154 13.69 -14.02 -22.42
C GLY A 154 14.47 -14.82 -23.47
N LYS A 155 13.82 -15.56 -24.38
CA LYS A 155 14.52 -16.47 -25.31
C LYS A 155 13.96 -16.53 -26.73
N ALA A 156 12.76 -16.03 -26.97
CA ALA A 156 12.02 -16.31 -28.20
C ALA A 156 12.08 -15.13 -29.20
N ASP A 157 11.97 -15.44 -30.49
CA ASP A 157 11.93 -14.44 -31.56
C ASP A 157 10.71 -13.53 -31.40
N ALA A 158 10.83 -12.27 -31.81
CA ALA A 158 9.78 -11.26 -31.65
C ALA A 158 8.42 -11.71 -32.19
N ASP A 159 8.40 -12.48 -33.29
CA ASP A 159 7.17 -13.01 -33.90
C ASP A 159 6.49 -14.08 -33.03
N THR A 160 7.27 -14.95 -32.38
CA THR A 160 6.71 -15.96 -31.46
C THR A 160 6.18 -15.33 -30.17
N VAL A 161 6.79 -14.24 -29.70
CA VAL A 161 6.30 -13.48 -28.55
C VAL A 161 5.00 -12.76 -28.91
N ARG A 162 4.91 -12.17 -30.11
CA ARG A 162 3.69 -11.57 -30.66
C ARG A 162 2.55 -12.57 -30.74
N GLU A 163 2.77 -13.73 -31.34
CA GLU A 163 1.77 -14.81 -31.38
C GLU A 163 1.33 -15.23 -29.96
N GLY A 164 2.27 -15.30 -29.02
CA GLY A 164 1.98 -15.56 -27.62
C GLY A 164 1.03 -14.52 -27.01
N TYR A 165 1.29 -13.23 -27.26
CA TYR A 165 0.46 -12.13 -26.80
C TYR A 165 -0.91 -12.10 -27.49
N GLU A 166 -0.98 -12.30 -28.80
CA GLU A 166 -2.24 -12.35 -29.56
C GLU A 166 -3.14 -13.49 -29.09
N ARG A 167 -2.57 -14.67 -28.83
CA ARG A 167 -3.29 -15.81 -28.24
C ARG A 167 -3.77 -15.51 -26.83
N ALA A 168 -2.98 -14.81 -26.02
CA ALA A 168 -3.37 -14.43 -24.67
C ALA A 168 -4.52 -13.39 -24.70
N ILE A 169 -4.48 -12.46 -25.65
CA ILE A 169 -5.48 -11.40 -25.84
C ILE A 169 -6.82 -11.95 -26.33
N ALA A 170 -6.81 -12.98 -27.19
CA ALA A 170 -8.02 -13.62 -27.69
C ALA A 170 -8.91 -14.18 -26.57
N ASN A 171 -8.32 -14.52 -25.42
CA ASN A 171 -9.04 -15.00 -24.24
C ASN A 171 -9.60 -13.83 -23.43
N VAL A 172 -10.65 -13.19 -23.96
CA VAL A 172 -11.34 -12.09 -23.27
C VAL A 172 -12.05 -12.62 -22.01
N PRO A 173 -11.93 -11.95 -20.85
CA PRO A 173 -12.64 -12.36 -19.66
C PRO A 173 -14.16 -12.37 -19.89
N PRO A 174 -14.87 -13.50 -19.64
CA PRO A 174 -16.31 -13.59 -19.85
C PRO A 174 -17.10 -12.73 -18.85
N ILE A 175 -16.54 -12.50 -17.65
CA ILE A 175 -17.17 -11.73 -16.59
C ILE A 175 -16.74 -10.26 -16.69
N ILE A 176 -17.71 -9.36 -16.83
CA ILE A 176 -17.51 -7.91 -16.98
C ILE A 176 -17.38 -7.25 -15.59
N GLU A 177 -16.49 -7.80 -14.76
CA GLU A 177 -16.16 -7.26 -13.44
C GLU A 177 -14.75 -6.67 -13.41
N LYS A 178 -14.61 -5.53 -12.74
CA LYS A 178 -13.35 -4.79 -12.68
C LYS A 178 -12.18 -5.62 -12.13
N LYS A 179 -12.42 -6.61 -11.25
CA LYS A 179 -11.36 -7.44 -10.64
C LYS A 179 -10.68 -8.35 -11.68
N HIS A 180 -11.48 -9.04 -12.50
CA HIS A 180 -10.97 -9.94 -13.53
C HIS A 180 -10.36 -9.19 -14.72
N TRP A 181 -10.92 -8.03 -15.05
CA TRP A 181 -10.38 -7.16 -16.10
C TRP A 181 -9.06 -6.48 -15.72
N ARG A 182 -8.74 -6.30 -14.42
CA ARG A 182 -7.44 -5.74 -14.01
C ARG A 182 -6.29 -6.56 -14.57
N ARG A 183 -6.28 -7.87 -14.37
CA ARG A 183 -5.20 -8.75 -14.83
C ARG A 183 -5.11 -8.79 -16.35
N TYR A 184 -6.25 -8.89 -17.02
CA TYR A 184 -6.31 -8.81 -18.47
C TYR A 184 -5.76 -7.48 -19.03
N ILE A 185 -5.99 -6.36 -18.34
CA ILE A 185 -5.41 -5.08 -18.74
C ILE A 185 -3.91 -5.01 -18.49
N TYR A 186 -3.41 -5.63 -17.42
CA TYR A 186 -1.97 -5.73 -17.22
C TYR A 186 -1.30 -6.53 -18.33
N LEU A 187 -1.97 -7.55 -18.90
CA LEU A 187 -1.51 -8.26 -20.08
C LEU A 187 -1.33 -7.31 -21.28
N TRP A 188 -2.33 -6.48 -21.56
CA TRP A 188 -2.23 -5.45 -22.61
C TRP A 188 -1.14 -4.41 -22.35
N VAL A 189 -0.96 -3.99 -21.09
CA VAL A 189 0.11 -3.07 -20.71
C VAL A 189 1.47 -3.72 -20.92
N ASN A 190 1.64 -5.00 -20.56
CA ASN A 190 2.88 -5.72 -20.80
C ASN A 190 3.14 -5.89 -22.29
N TYR A 191 2.12 -6.19 -23.09
CA TYR A 191 2.28 -6.29 -24.54
C TYR A 191 2.75 -4.96 -25.15
N ALA A 192 2.13 -3.86 -24.75
CA ALA A 192 2.52 -2.53 -25.21
C ALA A 192 3.93 -2.13 -24.72
N LEU A 193 4.33 -2.52 -23.51
CA LEU A 193 5.68 -2.29 -23.00
C LEU A 193 6.73 -3.12 -23.73
N TYR A 194 6.40 -4.37 -24.07
CA TYR A 194 7.27 -5.25 -24.85
C TYR A 194 7.52 -4.69 -26.26
N GLU A 195 6.45 -4.33 -26.96
CA GLU A 195 6.56 -3.74 -28.31
C GLU A 195 7.30 -2.39 -28.29
N GLU A 196 7.15 -1.61 -27.21
CA GLU A 196 7.84 -0.32 -27.07
C GLU A 196 9.33 -0.46 -26.72
N LEU A 197 9.70 -1.36 -25.80
CA LEU A 197 11.06 -1.48 -25.27
C LEU A 197 11.95 -2.44 -26.09
N GLU A 198 11.43 -3.62 -26.43
CA GLU A 198 12.19 -4.69 -27.06
C GLU A 198 12.17 -4.55 -28.59
N VAL A 199 10.97 -4.46 -29.17
CA VAL A 199 10.78 -4.41 -30.63
C VAL A 199 11.01 -3.00 -31.19
N LYS A 200 10.70 -1.97 -30.39
CA LYS A 200 10.78 -0.55 -30.76
C LYS A 200 9.93 -0.20 -31.99
N ASP A 201 8.79 -0.87 -32.16
CA ASP A 201 7.84 -0.56 -33.23
C ASP A 201 6.73 0.38 -32.70
N PRO A 202 6.78 1.69 -33.03
CA PRO A 202 5.82 2.66 -32.52
C PRO A 202 4.45 2.56 -33.19
N GLU A 203 4.35 2.02 -34.40
CA GLU A 203 3.09 1.95 -35.14
C GLU A 203 2.23 0.81 -34.61
N ARG A 204 2.83 -0.37 -34.42
CA ARG A 204 2.14 -1.51 -33.84
C ARG A 204 1.75 -1.23 -32.39
N THR A 205 2.63 -0.63 -31.59
CA THR A 205 2.31 -0.23 -30.21
C THR A 205 1.06 0.67 -30.15
N ARG A 206 0.90 1.59 -31.12
CA ARG A 206 -0.31 2.42 -31.22
C ARG A 206 -1.56 1.59 -31.53
N GLN A 207 -1.48 0.64 -32.45
CA GLN A 207 -2.59 -0.27 -32.77
C GLN A 207 -2.98 -1.12 -31.56
N VAL A 208 -2.00 -1.60 -30.79
CA VAL A 208 -2.22 -2.35 -29.54
C VAL A 208 -2.98 -1.51 -28.52
N TYR A 209 -2.56 -0.27 -28.29
CA TYR A 209 -3.29 0.64 -27.40
C TYR A 209 -4.71 0.94 -27.91
N GLN A 210 -4.88 1.19 -29.21
CA GLN A 210 -6.20 1.45 -29.79
C GLN A 210 -7.14 0.24 -29.67
N ALA A 211 -6.67 -0.96 -30.01
CA ALA A 211 -7.42 -2.20 -29.85
C ALA A 211 -7.80 -2.47 -28.38
N CYS A 212 -6.86 -2.22 -27.45
CA CYS A 212 -7.14 -2.32 -26.02
C CYS A 212 -8.25 -1.34 -25.58
N LEU A 213 -8.19 -0.10 -26.08
CA LEU A 213 -9.18 0.92 -25.76
C LEU A 213 -10.55 0.60 -26.37
N ASP A 214 -10.64 0.03 -27.57
CA ASP A 214 -11.93 -0.33 -28.17
C ASP A 214 -12.57 -1.54 -27.50
N LEU A 215 -11.76 -2.49 -27.02
CA LEU A 215 -12.24 -3.70 -26.35
C LEU A 215 -12.80 -3.44 -24.94
N ILE A 216 -12.33 -2.39 -24.26
CA ILE A 216 -12.78 -2.07 -22.90
C ILE A 216 -14.22 -1.52 -22.91
N PRO A 217 -15.15 -2.14 -22.15
CA PRO A 217 -16.50 -1.61 -21.99
C PRO A 217 -16.52 -0.36 -21.09
N HIS A 218 -16.23 0.81 -21.65
CA HIS A 218 -16.13 2.09 -20.91
C HIS A 218 -17.41 2.49 -20.18
N LYS A 219 -18.57 1.94 -20.57
CA LYS A 219 -19.87 2.22 -19.93
C LYS A 219 -20.04 1.54 -18.56
N LYS A 220 -19.34 0.42 -18.31
CA LYS A 220 -19.49 -0.37 -17.07
C LYS A 220 -18.34 -0.15 -16.10
N PHE A 221 -17.11 -0.15 -16.59
CA PHE A 221 -15.94 0.21 -15.80
C PHE A 221 -14.89 0.85 -16.69
N THR A 222 -14.03 1.67 -16.08
CA THR A 222 -13.02 2.43 -16.83
C THR A 222 -11.67 2.35 -16.14
N PHE A 223 -10.60 2.29 -16.94
CA PHE A 223 -9.23 2.19 -16.47
C PHE A 223 -8.43 3.44 -16.86
N ALA A 224 -8.44 4.44 -15.98
CA ALA A 224 -7.71 5.69 -16.18
C ALA A 224 -6.20 5.48 -16.43
N LYS A 225 -5.61 4.41 -15.87
CA LYS A 225 -4.18 4.10 -16.03
C LYS A 225 -3.79 3.83 -17.49
N ILE A 226 -4.63 3.18 -18.29
CA ILE A 226 -4.33 2.86 -19.70
C ILE A 226 -4.32 4.14 -20.52
N TRP A 227 -5.32 5.00 -20.35
CA TRP A 227 -5.38 6.30 -21.03
C TRP A 227 -4.15 7.15 -20.74
N LEU A 228 -3.70 7.18 -19.48
CA LEU A 228 -2.46 7.88 -19.09
C LEU A 228 -1.21 7.25 -19.70
N LEU A 229 -1.13 5.91 -19.76
CA LEU A 229 -0.02 5.22 -20.41
C LEU A 229 0.01 5.51 -21.92
N TYR A 230 -1.15 5.47 -22.59
CA TYR A 230 -1.27 5.83 -24.00
C TYR A 230 -0.85 7.28 -24.27
N GLY A 231 -1.28 8.22 -23.42
CA GLY A 231 -0.86 9.63 -23.51
C GLY A 231 0.65 9.80 -23.34
N LYS A 232 1.26 9.12 -22.34
CA LYS A 232 2.72 9.14 -22.12
C LYS A 232 3.49 8.50 -23.28
N PHE A 233 2.98 7.42 -23.86
CA PHE A 233 3.54 6.77 -25.05
C PHE A 233 3.59 7.73 -26.25
N GLU A 234 2.47 8.37 -26.59
CA GLU A 234 2.44 9.30 -27.72
C GLU A 234 3.34 10.53 -27.50
N ILE A 235 3.57 10.96 -26.25
CA ILE A 235 4.56 11.99 -25.93
C ILE A 235 5.98 11.51 -26.20
N ARG A 236 6.33 10.28 -25.81
CA ARG A 236 7.65 9.69 -26.13
C ARG A 236 7.88 9.62 -27.64
N GLN A 237 6.82 9.35 -28.40
CA GLN A 237 6.82 9.37 -29.87
C GLN A 237 6.69 10.78 -30.48
N LYS A 238 6.72 11.85 -29.66
CA LYS A 238 6.59 13.27 -30.05
C LYS A 238 5.27 13.64 -30.75
N ASN A 239 4.25 12.79 -30.66
CA ASN A 239 2.94 12.99 -31.28
C ASN A 239 1.94 13.63 -30.30
N LEU A 240 2.14 14.92 -30.02
CA LEU A 240 1.32 15.69 -29.07
C LEU A 240 -0.17 15.73 -29.43
N GLN A 241 -0.50 15.82 -30.72
CA GLN A 241 -1.89 15.88 -31.17
C GLN A 241 -2.65 14.59 -30.87
N ASN A 242 -2.01 13.43 -31.10
CA ASN A 242 -2.61 12.13 -30.81
C ASN A 242 -2.73 11.89 -29.31
N ALA A 243 -1.72 12.29 -28.52
CA ALA A 243 -1.78 12.26 -27.06
C ALA A 243 -2.98 13.05 -26.53
N ARG A 244 -3.15 14.30 -27.01
CA ARG A 244 -4.27 15.18 -26.64
C ARG A 244 -5.62 14.62 -27.07
N ARG A 245 -5.74 14.09 -28.29
CA ARG A 245 -6.96 13.46 -28.79
C ARG A 245 -7.31 12.20 -27.98
N GLY A 246 -6.32 11.38 -27.67
CA GLY A 246 -6.47 10.18 -26.84
C GLY A 246 -6.95 10.50 -25.44
N LEU A 247 -6.28 11.41 -24.74
CA LEU A 247 -6.65 11.84 -23.38
C LEU A 247 -8.00 12.57 -23.36
N GLY A 248 -8.29 13.41 -24.35
CA GLY A 248 -9.59 14.07 -24.51
C GLY A 248 -10.74 13.09 -24.74
N THR A 249 -10.54 12.08 -25.59
CA THR A 249 -11.50 10.97 -25.78
C THR A 249 -11.67 10.17 -24.49
N GLY A 250 -10.58 9.96 -23.77
CA GLY A 250 -10.58 9.33 -22.45
C GLY A 250 -11.42 10.09 -21.44
N ILE A 251 -11.34 11.42 -21.39
CA ILE A 251 -12.17 12.25 -20.51
C ILE A 251 -13.65 12.19 -20.90
N GLY A 252 -13.95 12.29 -22.20
CA GLY A 252 -15.34 12.23 -22.68
C GLY A 252 -16.00 10.87 -22.41
N LYS A 253 -15.26 9.77 -22.55
CA LYS A 253 -15.76 8.42 -22.22
C LYS A 253 -15.69 8.11 -20.72
N CYS A 254 -14.69 8.64 -20.01
CA CYS A 254 -14.30 8.27 -18.65
C CYS A 254 -13.87 9.50 -17.82
N PRO A 255 -14.82 10.30 -17.31
CA PRO A 255 -14.49 11.41 -16.43
C PRO A 255 -14.10 10.88 -15.04
N LYS A 256 -12.79 10.73 -14.81
CA LYS A 256 -12.21 10.31 -13.53
C LYS A 256 -11.17 11.29 -13.04
N ASN A 257 -11.21 11.58 -11.75
CA ASN A 257 -10.28 12.49 -11.06
C ASN A 257 -8.81 12.18 -11.36
N LYS A 258 -8.44 10.89 -11.45
CA LYS A 258 -7.05 10.49 -11.78
C LYS A 258 -6.66 10.79 -13.23
N LEU A 259 -7.59 10.70 -14.17
CA LEU A 259 -7.32 11.00 -15.58
C LEU A 259 -7.17 12.51 -15.77
N PHE A 260 -8.06 13.32 -15.17
CA PHE A 260 -7.91 14.78 -15.15
C PHE A 260 -6.58 15.20 -14.53
N LYS A 261 -6.24 14.71 -13.33
CA LYS A 261 -4.95 15.02 -12.68
C LYS A 261 -3.75 14.68 -13.55
N GLY A 262 -3.72 13.48 -14.15
CA GLY A 262 -2.60 13.08 -15.00
C GLY A 262 -2.55 13.82 -16.35
N TYR A 263 -3.69 14.27 -16.89
CA TYR A 263 -3.69 15.08 -18.11
C TYR A 263 -3.27 16.53 -17.82
N ILE A 264 -3.68 17.09 -16.68
CA ILE A 264 -3.22 18.42 -16.22
C ILE A 264 -1.72 18.42 -15.97
N GLU A 265 -1.19 17.42 -15.26
CA GLU A 265 0.25 17.29 -15.00
C GLU A 265 1.05 17.22 -16.30
N LEU A 266 0.50 16.54 -17.31
CA LEU A 266 1.08 16.43 -18.64
C LEU A 266 1.07 17.75 -19.41
N GLU A 267 -0.04 18.49 -19.43
CA GLU A 267 -0.09 19.80 -20.08
C GLU A 267 0.74 20.86 -19.31
N LEU A 268 0.87 20.72 -17.99
CA LEU A 268 1.75 21.54 -17.17
C LEU A 268 3.23 21.32 -17.55
N GLN A 269 3.64 20.08 -17.78
CA GLN A 269 4.99 19.76 -18.30
C GLN A 269 5.23 20.36 -19.69
N LEU A 270 4.19 20.46 -20.52
CA LEU A 270 4.24 21.09 -21.84
C LEU A 270 4.15 22.62 -21.79
N ARG A 271 3.94 23.22 -20.61
CA ARG A 271 3.78 24.67 -20.36
C ARG A 271 2.60 25.31 -21.11
N GLU A 272 1.54 24.53 -21.35
CA GLU A 272 0.35 24.98 -22.09
C GLU A 272 -0.76 25.37 -21.11
N PHE A 273 -0.58 26.52 -20.46
CA PHE A 273 -1.41 26.96 -19.34
C PHE A 273 -2.86 27.24 -19.73
N ASP A 274 -3.12 27.78 -20.92
CA ASP A 274 -4.48 28.02 -21.40
C ASP A 274 -5.29 26.73 -21.60
N ARG A 275 -4.60 25.64 -21.91
CA ARG A 275 -5.23 24.31 -21.99
C ARG A 275 -5.45 23.72 -20.60
N CYS A 276 -4.51 23.91 -19.67
CA CYS A 276 -4.70 23.56 -18.27
C CYS A 276 -5.95 24.24 -17.70
N ARG A 277 -6.16 25.53 -17.99
CA ARG A 277 -7.36 26.29 -17.59
C ARG A 277 -8.66 25.63 -18.08
N LYS A 278 -8.76 25.42 -19.40
CA LYS A 278 -9.93 24.73 -20.01
C LYS A 278 -10.16 23.34 -19.44
N LEU A 279 -9.09 22.65 -19.05
CA LEU A 279 -9.17 21.31 -18.48
C LEU A 279 -9.65 21.34 -17.03
N TYR A 280 -9.22 22.32 -16.23
CA TYR A 280 -9.75 22.57 -14.89
C TYR A 280 -11.22 23.00 -14.95
N GLU A 281 -11.61 23.90 -15.85
CA GLU A 281 -13.01 24.29 -16.07
C GLU A 281 -13.89 23.05 -16.33
N LYS A 282 -13.50 22.20 -17.29
CA LYS A 282 -14.21 20.93 -17.57
C LYS A 282 -14.20 19.96 -16.40
N TYR A 283 -13.16 19.97 -15.58
CA TYR A 283 -13.08 19.10 -14.42
C TYR A 283 -14.06 19.56 -13.33
N LEU A 284 -14.19 20.88 -13.16
CA LEU A 284 -15.12 21.51 -12.23
C LEU A 284 -16.58 21.39 -12.71
N GLU A 285 -16.84 21.40 -14.02
CA GLU A 285 -18.15 21.07 -14.58
C GLU A 285 -18.62 19.66 -14.19
N TYR A 286 -17.68 18.69 -14.18
CA TYR A 286 -18.00 17.30 -13.86
C TYR A 286 -18.07 17.01 -12.36
N GLY A 287 -17.27 17.70 -11.54
CA GLY A 287 -17.14 17.45 -10.12
C GLY A 287 -16.92 18.73 -9.31
N PRO A 288 -17.93 19.61 -9.18
CA PRO A 288 -17.80 20.85 -8.42
C PRO A 288 -17.62 20.61 -6.91
N GLU A 289 -17.97 19.41 -6.43
CA GLU A 289 -17.92 19.01 -5.02
C GLU A 289 -16.49 18.83 -4.48
N ASN A 290 -15.52 18.59 -5.37
CA ASN A 290 -14.16 18.22 -4.98
C ASN A 290 -13.31 19.46 -4.63
N CYS A 291 -13.18 19.78 -3.35
CA CYS A 291 -12.36 20.91 -2.89
C CYS A 291 -10.90 20.85 -3.37
N THR A 292 -10.31 19.65 -3.50
CA THR A 292 -8.89 19.52 -3.90
C THR A 292 -8.60 20.00 -5.31
N THR A 293 -9.61 20.07 -6.17
CA THR A 293 -9.45 20.53 -7.56
C THR A 293 -9.51 22.03 -7.66
N TRP A 294 -10.37 22.66 -6.86
CA TRP A 294 -10.42 24.12 -6.69
C TRP A 294 -9.09 24.66 -6.17
N ILE A 295 -8.55 24.04 -5.12
CA ILE A 295 -7.25 24.43 -4.53
C ILE A 295 -6.14 24.34 -5.58
N LYS A 296 -6.01 23.20 -6.27
CA LYS A 296 -4.98 23.02 -7.32
C LYS A 296 -5.15 23.95 -8.52
N PHE A 297 -6.37 24.36 -8.83
CA PHE A 297 -6.63 25.31 -9.90
C PHE A 297 -6.16 26.71 -9.48
N ALA A 298 -6.46 27.11 -8.24
CA ALA A 298 -5.98 28.37 -7.69
C ALA A 298 -4.45 28.38 -7.53
N GLU A 299 -3.84 27.33 -7.00
CA GLU A 299 -2.38 27.17 -6.90
C GLU A 299 -1.69 27.34 -8.28
N LEU A 300 -2.28 26.79 -9.35
CA LEU A 300 -1.76 26.96 -10.69
C LEU A 300 -1.75 28.43 -11.13
N GLU A 301 -2.85 29.16 -10.90
CA GLU A 301 -2.92 30.59 -11.27
C GLU A 301 -2.01 31.45 -10.40
N THR A 302 -1.82 31.09 -9.12
CA THR A 302 -0.82 31.72 -8.24
C THR A 302 0.60 31.56 -8.78
N ILE A 303 0.97 30.35 -9.25
CA ILE A 303 2.28 30.09 -9.88
C ILE A 303 2.46 30.92 -11.16
N LEU A 304 1.37 31.21 -11.86
CA LEU A 304 1.37 32.06 -13.06
C LEU A 304 1.45 33.56 -12.75
N GLY A 305 1.23 33.96 -11.49
CA GLY A 305 1.21 35.35 -11.04
C GLY A 305 -0.15 36.05 -11.20
N ASP A 306 -1.19 35.34 -11.65
CA ASP A 306 -2.53 35.90 -11.85
C ASP A 306 -3.34 35.85 -10.53
N VAL A 307 -2.96 36.70 -9.58
CA VAL A 307 -3.55 36.76 -8.21
C VAL A 307 -5.05 37.04 -8.23
N GLU A 308 -5.51 37.97 -9.07
CA GLU A 308 -6.94 38.31 -9.20
C GLU A 308 -7.78 37.13 -9.68
N ARG A 309 -7.23 36.31 -10.57
CA ARG A 309 -7.91 35.13 -11.11
C ARG A 309 -7.96 34.02 -10.07
N ALA A 310 -6.88 33.81 -9.33
CA ALA A 310 -6.84 32.88 -8.19
C ALA A 310 -7.91 33.25 -7.14
N ARG A 311 -8.05 34.54 -6.80
CA ARG A 311 -9.12 35.04 -5.91
C ARG A 311 -10.51 34.75 -6.45
N ALA A 312 -10.75 35.04 -7.73
CA ALA A 312 -12.04 34.76 -8.35
C ALA A 312 -12.39 33.26 -8.30
N ILE A 313 -11.40 32.37 -8.47
CA ILE A 313 -11.57 30.92 -8.36
C ILE A 313 -11.94 30.51 -6.93
N TYR A 314 -11.27 31.07 -5.90
CA TYR A 314 -11.60 30.79 -4.50
C TYR A 314 -13.00 31.29 -4.13
N GLU A 315 -13.39 32.50 -4.56
CA GLU A 315 -14.75 33.02 -4.33
C GLU A 315 -15.81 32.19 -5.04
N LEU A 316 -15.55 31.74 -6.28
CA LEU A 316 -16.41 30.79 -6.99
C LEU A 316 -16.55 29.47 -6.23
N ALA A 317 -15.45 28.95 -5.69
CA ALA A 317 -15.47 27.72 -4.90
C ALA A 317 -16.31 27.88 -3.63
N ILE A 318 -16.21 29.00 -2.92
CA ILE A 318 -16.98 29.31 -1.69
C ILE A 318 -18.47 29.53 -1.96
N SER A 319 -18.82 30.00 -3.17
CA SER A 319 -20.20 30.15 -3.61
C SER A 319 -20.91 28.80 -3.84
N GLN A 320 -20.16 27.70 -3.99
CA GLN A 320 -20.74 26.39 -4.23
C GLN A 320 -21.46 25.84 -2.98
N PRO A 321 -22.72 25.37 -3.10
CA PRO A 321 -23.51 24.90 -1.97
C PRO A 321 -23.18 23.49 -1.50
N ARG A 322 -22.49 22.68 -2.31
CA ARG A 322 -22.06 21.30 -1.97
C ARG A 322 -20.56 21.19 -2.12
N LEU A 323 -19.87 21.21 -1.00
CA LEU A 323 -18.41 21.06 -0.89
C LEU A 323 -18.13 19.90 0.06
N ASP A 324 -17.24 18.98 -0.34
CA ASP A 324 -16.87 17.80 0.48
C ASP A 324 -16.21 18.22 1.80
N MET A 325 -15.19 19.08 1.71
CA MET A 325 -14.40 19.56 2.85
C MET A 325 -14.22 21.08 2.75
N PRO A 326 -15.23 21.86 3.16
CA PRO A 326 -15.17 23.31 3.10
C PRO A 326 -13.98 23.87 3.91
N GLU A 327 -13.70 23.30 5.09
CA GLU A 327 -12.66 23.80 6.01
C GLU A 327 -11.27 23.88 5.36
N VAL A 328 -10.92 22.87 4.55
CA VAL A 328 -9.61 22.81 3.88
C VAL A 328 -9.50 23.91 2.82
N LEU A 329 -10.59 24.17 2.09
CA LEU A 329 -10.66 25.23 1.07
C LEU A 329 -10.54 26.62 1.71
N TRP A 330 -11.25 26.86 2.82
CA TRP A 330 -11.13 28.11 3.56
C TRP A 330 -9.72 28.33 4.09
N LYS A 331 -9.10 27.29 4.66
CA LYS A 331 -7.71 27.36 5.11
C LYS A 331 -6.76 27.71 3.97
N SER A 332 -6.84 27.01 2.83
CA SER A 332 -5.98 27.31 1.68
C SER A 332 -6.19 28.73 1.13
N TYR A 333 -7.43 29.24 1.17
CA TYR A 333 -7.69 30.60 0.71
C TYR A 333 -7.13 31.65 1.68
N MET A 334 -7.21 31.41 2.99
CA MET A 334 -6.57 32.25 4.01
C MET A 334 -5.05 32.21 3.87
N ASP A 335 -4.45 31.01 3.76
CA ASP A 335 -3.01 30.84 3.57
C ASP A 335 -2.55 31.57 2.29
N PHE A 336 -3.33 31.51 1.20
CA PHE A 336 -3.06 32.25 -0.03
C PHE A 336 -3.06 33.77 0.15
N GLU A 337 -4.06 34.36 0.81
CA GLU A 337 -4.08 35.82 1.04
C GLU A 337 -2.96 36.27 2.00
N ILE A 338 -2.54 35.38 2.93
CA ILE A 338 -1.38 35.61 3.80
C ILE A 338 -0.08 35.64 2.97
N GLU A 339 0.09 34.69 2.05
CA GLU A 339 1.27 34.64 1.15
C GLU A 339 1.34 35.85 0.21
N GLN A 340 0.19 36.44 -0.17
CA GLN A 340 0.12 37.65 -0.99
C GLN A 340 0.18 38.95 -0.17
N GLU A 341 0.39 38.86 1.15
CA GLU A 341 0.48 40.00 2.10
C GLU A 341 -0.79 40.88 2.19
N GLU A 342 -1.95 40.37 1.76
CA GLU A 342 -3.22 41.11 1.67
C GLU A 342 -4.07 40.85 2.91
N TYR A 343 -3.56 41.34 4.03
CA TYR A 343 -4.05 41.01 5.37
C TYR A 343 -5.47 41.52 5.67
N GLU A 344 -5.91 42.60 5.02
CA GLU A 344 -7.28 43.11 5.17
C GLU A 344 -8.32 42.14 4.60
N ASN A 345 -8.02 41.56 3.43
CA ASN A 345 -8.86 40.57 2.79
C ASN A 345 -8.90 39.27 3.61
N ALA A 346 -7.76 38.84 4.14
CA ALA A 346 -7.67 37.70 5.05
C ALA A 346 -8.55 37.89 6.29
N ARG A 347 -8.55 39.07 6.92
CA ARG A 347 -9.45 39.40 8.04
C ARG A 347 -10.92 39.34 7.65
N GLY A 348 -11.26 39.92 6.49
CA GLY A 348 -12.61 39.83 5.93
C GLY A 348 -13.05 38.39 5.73
N LEU A 349 -12.13 37.52 5.31
CA LEU A 349 -12.36 36.10 5.11
C LEU A 349 -12.59 35.35 6.42
N TYR A 350 -11.77 35.60 7.45
CA TYR A 350 -11.99 35.06 8.80
C TYR A 350 -13.36 35.47 9.36
N LYS A 351 -13.76 36.74 9.22
CA LYS A 351 -15.09 37.22 9.65
C LYS A 351 -16.23 36.50 8.92
N ARG A 352 -16.11 36.31 7.59
CA ARG A 352 -17.09 35.56 6.79
C ARG A 352 -17.16 34.08 7.20
N LEU A 353 -16.02 33.46 7.48
CA LEU A 353 -15.96 32.07 7.96
C LEU A 353 -16.64 31.94 9.33
N LEU A 354 -16.36 32.86 10.26
CA LEU A 354 -16.93 32.88 11.61
C LEU A 354 -18.45 33.10 11.62
N GLN A 355 -19.00 33.83 10.64
CA GLN A 355 -20.44 33.94 10.45
C GLN A 355 -21.10 32.61 10.04
N ARG A 356 -20.38 31.76 9.29
CA ARG A 356 -20.88 30.45 8.85
C ARG A 356 -20.61 29.35 9.87
N THR A 357 -19.45 29.34 10.51
CA THR A 357 -19.02 28.31 11.45
C THR A 357 -18.39 28.93 12.71
N GLN A 358 -18.97 28.64 13.88
CA GLN A 358 -18.50 29.16 15.17
C GLN A 358 -17.56 28.17 15.87
N HIS A 359 -16.64 27.56 15.13
CA HIS A 359 -15.72 26.57 15.69
C HIS A 359 -14.47 27.23 16.31
N VAL A 360 -14.05 26.71 17.47
CA VAL A 360 -12.85 27.19 18.20
C VAL A 360 -11.58 27.14 17.38
N LYS A 361 -11.44 26.14 16.49
CA LYS A 361 -10.25 26.02 15.64
C LYS A 361 -10.07 27.26 14.77
N VAL A 362 -11.16 27.83 14.25
CA VAL A 362 -11.13 29.05 13.41
C VAL A 362 -10.72 30.25 14.23
N TRP A 363 -11.28 30.42 15.44
CA TRP A 363 -10.90 31.50 16.36
C TRP A 363 -9.42 31.41 16.77
N LYS A 364 -8.92 30.21 17.05
CA LYS A 364 -7.50 29.98 17.35
C LYS A 364 -6.61 30.31 16.15
N SER A 365 -6.97 29.89 14.94
CA SER A 365 -6.21 30.25 13.73
C SER A 365 -6.26 31.76 13.46
N TYR A 366 -7.38 32.43 13.72
CA TYR A 366 -7.49 33.88 13.54
C TYR A 366 -6.59 34.64 14.53
N ALA A 367 -6.56 34.20 15.79
CA ALA A 367 -5.63 34.75 16.79
C ALA A 367 -4.16 34.48 16.42
N GLN A 368 -3.83 33.27 15.94
CA GLN A 368 -2.49 32.95 15.46
C GLN A 368 -2.09 33.78 14.24
N PHE A 369 -3.02 34.04 13.33
CA PHE A 369 -2.82 34.90 12.17
C PHE A 369 -2.49 36.35 12.59
N GLU A 370 -3.28 36.97 13.48
CA GLU A 370 -2.96 38.32 13.99
C GLU A 370 -1.63 38.35 14.76
N LEU A 371 -1.21 37.22 15.34
CA LEU A 371 0.12 37.09 15.95
C LEU A 371 1.24 36.95 14.93
N SER A 372 1.05 36.32 13.77
CA SER A 372 2.09 36.30 12.74
C SER A 372 2.32 37.66 12.08
N MET A 373 1.40 38.62 12.25
CA MET A 373 1.52 39.96 11.67
C MET A 373 2.51 40.83 12.44
N GLU A 374 3.41 41.49 11.71
CA GLU A 374 4.31 42.53 12.24
C GLU A 374 3.61 43.89 12.27
N SER A 375 2.74 44.10 13.26
CA SER A 375 2.10 45.40 13.51
C SER A 375 2.17 45.75 14.99
N GLU A 376 2.40 47.03 15.33
CA GLU A 376 2.46 47.50 16.73
C GLU A 376 1.15 47.21 17.49
N GLU A 377 0.01 47.17 16.79
CA GLU A 377 -1.31 46.86 17.38
C GLU A 377 -1.65 45.37 17.42
N ARG A 378 -0.73 44.47 17.04
CA ARG A 378 -0.98 43.01 16.94
C ARG A 378 -1.51 42.41 18.24
N LEU A 379 -0.95 42.81 19.38
CA LEU A 379 -1.33 42.29 20.69
C LEU A 379 -2.74 42.73 21.07
N GLN A 380 -3.08 43.98 20.77
CA GLN A 380 -4.39 44.53 21.06
C GLN A 380 -5.47 43.90 20.17
N ARG A 381 -5.19 43.70 18.88
CA ARG A 381 -6.10 43.01 17.96
C ARG A 381 -6.28 41.54 18.33
N CYS A 382 -5.21 40.82 18.65
CA CYS A 382 -5.29 39.43 19.10
C CYS A 382 -6.13 39.29 20.38
N ARG A 383 -6.01 40.23 21.33
CA ARG A 383 -6.89 40.29 22.52
C ARG A 383 -8.35 40.51 22.16
N GLN A 384 -8.65 41.45 21.26
CA GLN A 384 -10.00 41.68 20.78
C GLN A 384 -10.60 40.42 20.15
N VAL A 385 -9.82 39.69 19.36
CA VAL A 385 -10.23 38.40 18.78
C VAL A 385 -10.58 37.38 19.87
N TYR A 386 -9.75 37.25 20.90
CA TYR A 386 -10.06 36.35 22.02
C TYR A 386 -11.29 36.78 22.83
N GLU A 387 -11.50 38.09 23.01
CA GLU A 387 -12.68 38.65 23.68
C GLU A 387 -13.96 38.36 22.87
N GLU A 388 -13.96 38.66 21.56
CA GLU A 388 -15.06 38.35 20.64
C GLU A 388 -15.35 36.84 20.57
N ALA A 389 -14.29 36.02 20.53
CA ALA A 389 -14.40 34.57 20.54
C ALA A 389 -15.01 34.05 21.85
N ASN A 390 -14.63 34.60 23.00
CA ASN A 390 -15.23 34.23 24.28
C ASN A 390 -16.72 34.61 24.33
N CYS A 391 -17.08 35.82 23.87
CA CYS A 391 -18.48 36.25 23.81
C CYS A 391 -19.34 35.38 22.89
N SER A 392 -18.86 35.04 21.68
CA SER A 392 -19.61 34.17 20.76
C SER A 392 -19.75 32.74 21.28
N LEU A 393 -18.74 32.21 21.99
CA LEU A 393 -18.81 30.88 22.59
C LEU A 393 -19.61 30.85 23.91
N CYS A 394 -19.93 31.99 24.54
CA CYS A 394 -20.86 32.04 25.67
C CYS A 394 -22.26 31.55 25.25
N THR A 395 -22.64 31.74 23.99
CA THR A 395 -23.93 31.31 23.45
C THR A 395 -23.93 29.87 22.93
N CYS A 396 -22.76 29.22 22.82
CA CYS A 396 -22.63 27.85 22.33
C CYS A 396 -22.74 26.83 23.48
N GLU A 397 -23.47 25.73 23.26
CA GLU A 397 -23.68 24.68 24.27
C GLU A 397 -22.40 23.88 24.59
N GLU A 398 -21.43 23.87 23.67
CA GLU A 398 -20.18 23.14 23.82
C GLU A 398 -19.17 23.88 24.73
N LYS A 399 -19.22 23.56 26.02
CA LYS A 399 -18.35 24.14 27.05
C LYS A 399 -16.88 23.78 26.91
N GLU A 400 -16.57 22.61 26.36
CA GLU A 400 -15.19 22.16 26.13
C GLU A 400 -14.46 23.04 25.11
N GLN A 401 -15.18 23.43 24.06
CA GLN A 401 -14.72 24.33 23.03
C GLN A 401 -14.31 25.69 23.63
N ARG A 402 -15.17 26.29 24.45
CA ARG A 402 -14.87 27.54 25.18
C ARG A 402 -13.67 27.38 26.12
N PHE A 403 -13.55 26.27 26.84
CA PHE A 403 -12.38 25.99 27.68
C PHE A 403 -11.08 25.94 26.87
N MET A 404 -11.10 25.25 25.73
CA MET A 404 -9.94 25.13 24.85
C MET A 404 -9.49 26.48 24.28
N LEU A 405 -10.42 27.40 23.99
CA LEU A 405 -10.10 28.78 23.61
C LEU A 405 -9.46 29.54 24.79
N LEU A 406 -10.06 29.51 25.98
CA LEU A 406 -9.51 30.21 27.15
C LEU A 406 -8.12 29.71 27.54
N LYS A 407 -7.85 28.40 27.37
CA LYS A 407 -6.51 27.83 27.56
C LYS A 407 -5.51 28.45 26.58
N ALA A 408 -5.89 28.62 25.32
CA ALA A 408 -5.04 29.31 24.33
C ALA A 408 -4.84 30.79 24.68
N TRP A 409 -5.89 31.50 25.12
CA TRP A 409 -5.78 32.89 25.56
C TRP A 409 -4.86 33.04 26.78
N LYS A 410 -4.95 32.12 27.75
CA LYS A 410 -4.04 32.12 28.91
C LYS A 410 -2.58 31.93 28.49
N ASN A 411 -2.30 31.00 27.59
CA ASN A 411 -0.94 30.78 27.09
C ASN A 411 -0.42 32.04 26.38
N PHE A 412 -1.26 32.68 25.57
CA PHE A 412 -0.93 33.95 24.93
C PHE A 412 -0.61 35.06 25.94
N GLU A 413 -1.45 35.28 26.96
CA GLU A 413 -1.16 36.31 27.97
C GLU A 413 0.01 35.93 28.88
N GLN A 414 0.35 34.64 29.02
CA GLN A 414 1.57 34.23 29.74
C GLN A 414 2.83 34.73 29.02
N GLU A 415 2.85 34.62 27.70
CA GLU A 415 3.98 35.01 26.84
C GLU A 415 4.06 36.52 26.63
N PHE A 416 2.94 37.20 26.35
CA PHE A 416 2.94 38.61 25.91
C PHE A 416 2.20 39.57 26.86
N GLY A 417 1.54 39.06 27.89
CA GLY A 417 0.63 39.83 28.75
C GLY A 417 1.26 40.49 29.96
N THR A 418 0.60 41.54 30.46
CA THR A 418 0.95 42.17 31.74
C THR A 418 0.38 41.37 32.92
N SER A 419 0.84 41.63 34.15
CA SER A 419 0.33 40.92 35.34
C SER A 419 -1.19 41.09 35.51
N ALA A 420 -1.73 42.25 35.14
CA ALA A 420 -3.16 42.54 35.23
C ALA A 420 -3.98 41.71 34.22
N ASP A 421 -3.48 41.57 32.99
CA ASP A 421 -4.14 40.80 31.92
C ASP A 421 -4.13 39.30 32.25
N LYS A 422 -3.02 38.79 32.78
CA LYS A 422 -2.89 37.41 33.28
C LYS A 422 -3.93 37.11 34.35
N ASP A 423 -4.15 38.03 35.27
CA ASP A 423 -5.13 37.84 36.35
C ASP A 423 -6.58 37.96 35.87
N ARG A 424 -6.84 38.78 34.84
CA ARG A 424 -8.15 38.84 34.17
C ARG A 424 -8.50 37.51 33.51
N VAL A 425 -7.59 36.91 32.76
CA VAL A 425 -7.83 35.60 32.10
C VAL A 425 -7.94 34.47 33.13
N LYS A 426 -7.17 34.50 34.22
CA LYS A 426 -7.32 33.53 35.32
C LYS A 426 -8.72 33.55 35.94
N LYS A 427 -9.33 34.74 36.08
CA LYS A 427 -10.69 34.87 36.62
C LYS A 427 -11.77 34.29 35.70
N LEU A 428 -11.51 34.23 34.39
CA LEU A 428 -12.44 33.70 33.38
C LEU A 428 -12.36 32.16 33.24
N MET A 429 -11.34 31.51 33.83
CA MET A 429 -11.14 30.07 33.70
C MET A 429 -12.26 29.25 34.36
N PRO A 430 -12.80 28.22 33.67
CA PRO A 430 -13.79 27.33 34.24
C PRO A 430 -13.17 26.35 35.23
N LYS A 431 -13.99 25.89 36.17
CA LYS A 431 -13.65 24.77 37.05
C LYS A 431 -14.11 23.47 36.39
N GLN A 432 -13.20 22.50 36.28
CA GLN A 432 -13.52 21.16 35.80
C GLN A 432 -14.14 20.35 36.95
N VAL A 433 -15.35 19.84 36.76
CA VAL A 433 -16.08 19.05 37.77
C VAL A 433 -16.46 17.70 37.18
N LYS A 434 -16.21 16.62 37.92
CA LYS A 434 -16.63 15.27 37.53
C LYS A 434 -18.13 15.12 37.77
N LYS A 435 -18.89 14.78 36.73
CA LYS A 435 -20.31 14.45 36.80
C LYS A 435 -20.54 13.02 36.30
N ARG A 436 -21.62 12.40 36.77
CA ARG A 436 -22.02 11.03 36.39
C ARG A 436 -23.35 11.09 35.65
N ARG A 437 -23.41 10.56 34.43
CA ARG A 437 -24.65 10.44 33.63
C ARG A 437 -25.05 8.97 33.53
N LYS A 438 -26.33 8.66 33.59
CA LYS A 438 -26.83 7.30 33.34
C LYS A 438 -26.80 7.02 31.83
N LEU A 439 -26.22 5.88 31.44
CA LEU A 439 -26.27 5.35 30.08
C LEU A 439 -27.52 4.47 29.94
N THR A 440 -28.38 4.81 28.98
CA THR A 440 -29.51 3.96 28.59
C THR A 440 -29.10 3.16 27.35
N ALA A 441 -29.19 1.83 27.41
CA ALA A 441 -29.03 0.99 26.22
C ALA A 441 -30.18 1.22 25.22
N LYS A 442 -30.02 0.76 23.97
CA LYS A 442 -31.06 0.83 22.92
C LYS A 442 -32.39 0.15 23.30
N ASP A 443 -32.38 -0.68 24.33
CA ASP A 443 -33.54 -1.43 24.85
C ASP A 443 -34.09 -0.85 26.18
N GLU A 444 -33.84 0.43 26.49
CA GLU A 444 -34.30 1.13 27.70
C GLU A 444 -33.93 0.46 29.04
N THR A 445 -32.94 -0.43 29.04
CA THR A 445 -32.36 -1.01 30.26
C THR A 445 -31.15 -0.19 30.72
N ASP A 446 -31.07 0.03 32.04
CA ASP A 446 -30.03 0.81 32.70
C ASP A 446 -28.66 0.14 32.51
N ALA A 447 -27.81 0.73 31.64
CA ALA A 447 -26.52 0.17 31.23
C ALA A 447 -25.32 0.69 32.07
N GLY A 448 -25.59 1.39 33.17
CA GLY A 448 -24.57 1.89 34.10
C GLY A 448 -24.43 3.42 34.11
N TRP A 449 -23.42 3.90 34.84
CA TRP A 449 -23.08 5.33 34.96
C TRP A 449 -21.79 5.61 34.20
N GLU A 450 -21.78 6.63 33.34
CA GLU A 450 -20.58 7.15 32.72
C GLU A 450 -20.11 8.41 33.46
N GLU A 451 -18.84 8.40 33.90
CA GLU A 451 -18.19 9.58 34.45
C GLU A 451 -17.73 10.48 33.29
N TYR A 452 -18.23 11.70 33.23
CA TYR A 452 -17.80 12.71 32.26
C TYR A 452 -17.38 13.99 32.97
N TYR A 453 -16.47 14.74 32.37
CA TYR A 453 -16.03 16.03 32.89
C TYR A 453 -16.95 17.14 32.36
N ASP A 454 -17.52 17.94 33.25
CA ASP A 454 -18.28 19.15 32.90
C ASP A 454 -17.47 20.38 33.31
N TYR A 455 -17.48 21.42 32.47
CA TYR A 455 -16.77 22.66 32.71
C TYR A 455 -17.77 23.71 33.21
N ILE A 456 -17.55 24.24 34.41
CA ILE A 456 -18.42 25.29 34.98
C ILE A 456 -17.69 26.62 34.89
N PHE A 457 -18.20 27.53 34.06
CA PHE A 457 -17.71 28.89 33.95
C PHE A 457 -18.19 29.73 35.15
N PRO A 458 -17.37 30.67 35.65
CA PRO A 458 -17.76 31.55 36.77
C PRO A 458 -19.05 32.35 36.54
N GLU A 459 -19.36 32.72 35.29
CA GLU A 459 -20.58 33.42 34.90
C GLU A 459 -21.83 32.51 35.01
N ASP A 460 -21.73 31.24 34.62
CA ASP A 460 -22.82 30.26 34.74
C ASP A 460 -23.02 29.81 36.19
N ALA A 461 -21.96 29.82 37.01
CA ALA A 461 -22.05 29.55 38.43
C ALA A 461 -22.87 30.60 39.19
N ALA A 462 -22.94 31.84 38.69
CA ALA A 462 -23.79 32.89 39.25
C ALA A 462 -25.29 32.61 39.01
N ASN A 463 -25.63 31.91 37.92
CA ASN A 463 -26.99 31.55 37.52
C ASN A 463 -27.55 30.29 38.21
N GLN A 464 -26.74 29.56 38.99
CA GLN A 464 -27.21 28.41 39.78
C GLN A 464 -27.18 28.68 41.29
N PRO A 465 -28.34 28.89 41.95
CA PRO A 465 -28.40 29.20 43.38
C PRO A 465 -27.85 28.08 44.28
N ASN A 466 -27.92 26.82 43.82
CA ASN A 466 -27.44 25.65 44.56
C ASN A 466 -25.91 25.60 44.70
N LEU A 467 -25.18 26.22 43.77
CA LEU A 467 -23.71 26.28 43.81
C LEU A 467 -23.20 27.33 44.81
N LYS A 468 -23.96 28.41 45.06
CA LYS A 468 -23.65 29.36 46.15
C LYS A 468 -23.72 28.67 47.50
N LEU A 469 -24.76 27.88 47.75
CA LEU A 469 -24.92 27.11 48.98
C LEU A 469 -23.77 26.10 49.18
N LEU A 470 -23.39 25.37 48.12
CA LEU A 470 -22.26 24.43 48.17
C LEU A 470 -20.91 25.14 48.38
N SER A 471 -20.71 26.30 47.76
CA SER A 471 -19.50 27.11 47.94
C SER A 471 -19.41 27.69 49.36
N MET A 472 -20.54 28.12 49.93
CA MET A 472 -20.63 28.56 51.32
C MET A 472 -20.39 27.40 52.29
N ALA A 473 -20.90 26.20 51.99
CA ALA A 473 -20.64 25.00 52.76
C ALA A 473 -19.16 24.57 52.70
N GLN A 474 -18.50 24.69 51.54
CA GLN A 474 -17.05 24.47 51.43
C GLN A 474 -16.23 25.54 52.17
N MET A 475 -16.64 26.81 52.12
CA MET A 475 -15.99 27.87 52.89
C MET A 475 -16.17 27.65 54.39
N TRP A 476 -17.35 27.25 54.84
CA TRP A 476 -17.64 26.87 56.23
C TRP A 476 -16.82 25.66 56.67
N ASN A 477 -16.69 24.64 55.82
CA ASN A 477 -15.87 23.46 56.13
C ASN A 477 -14.37 23.78 56.16
N LYS A 478 -13.88 24.66 55.27
CA LYS A 478 -12.50 25.17 55.33
C LYS A 478 -12.25 26.04 56.56
N GLN A 479 -13.21 26.87 56.94
CA GLN A 479 -13.15 27.66 58.17
C GLN A 479 -13.13 26.74 59.39
N HIS A 480 -13.95 25.70 59.41
CA HIS A 480 -13.91 24.69 60.47
C HIS A 480 -12.65 23.86 60.48
N GLN A 481 -12.06 23.54 59.32
CA GLN A 481 -10.74 22.91 59.27
C GLN A 481 -9.65 23.85 59.79
N GLN A 482 -9.68 25.13 59.42
CA GLN A 482 -8.75 26.13 59.95
C GLN A 482 -8.96 26.40 61.45
N GLU A 483 -10.19 26.36 61.94
CA GLU A 483 -10.51 26.45 63.38
C GLU A 483 -10.11 25.18 64.12
N GLN A 484 -10.25 24.00 63.53
CA GLN A 484 -9.78 22.74 64.11
C GLN A 484 -8.26 22.65 64.10
N GLU A 485 -7.59 23.17 63.08
CA GLU A 485 -6.12 23.30 63.02
C GLU A 485 -5.63 24.33 64.04
N LYS A 486 -6.32 25.46 64.20
CA LYS A 486 -6.02 26.44 65.26
C LYS A 486 -6.29 25.90 66.66
N GLN A 487 -7.39 25.16 66.87
CA GLN A 487 -7.70 24.53 68.15
C GLN A 487 -6.77 23.35 68.46
N LYS A 488 -6.22 22.67 67.44
CA LYS A 488 -5.15 21.68 67.62
C LYS A 488 -3.84 22.38 67.99
N ALA A 489 -3.50 23.49 67.33
CA ALA A 489 -2.33 24.30 67.69
C ALA A 489 -2.43 24.90 69.11
N GLU A 490 -3.62 25.36 69.54
CA GLU A 490 -3.86 25.88 70.90
C GLU A 490 -3.93 24.77 71.97
N LYS A 491 -4.32 23.54 71.60
CA LYS A 491 -4.27 22.38 72.52
C LYS A 491 -2.86 21.85 72.71
N ASP A 492 -2.02 21.91 71.67
CA ASP A 492 -0.61 21.54 71.78
C ASP A 492 0.22 22.60 72.55
N GLU A 493 -0.27 23.83 72.72
CA GLU A 493 0.35 24.87 73.59
C GLU A 493 -0.11 24.85 75.06
N SER A 494 -1.12 24.04 75.44
CA SER A 494 -1.74 24.09 76.78
C SER A 494 -1.50 22.86 77.67
N THR A 495 -0.57 21.97 77.28
CA THR A 495 -0.16 20.86 78.15
C THR A 495 1.37 20.67 78.14
N GLU A 496 2.05 21.30 79.09
CA GLU A 496 3.43 20.98 79.50
C GLU A 496 3.51 20.85 81.05
N PRO A 497 4.50 20.12 81.59
CA PRO A 497 4.25 19.05 82.56
C PRO A 497 4.68 19.39 84.00
N THR A 498 4.16 18.65 84.98
CA THR A 498 4.74 18.59 86.34
C THR A 498 5.07 17.14 86.71
N GLN A 499 6.37 16.88 86.88
CA GLN A 499 6.96 15.62 87.34
C GLN A 499 6.52 15.24 88.77
N PRO A 500 6.64 13.96 89.16
CA PRO A 500 7.64 13.66 90.19
C PRO A 500 8.47 12.37 89.97
N ARG A 501 9.57 12.35 90.73
CA ARG A 501 10.73 11.43 90.82
C ARG A 501 10.44 9.94 91.10
N ASP A 502 11.28 9.11 90.45
CA ASP A 502 12.06 7.93 90.89
C ASP A 502 11.52 6.95 91.94
N GLU A 503 11.43 5.66 91.57
CA GLU A 503 12.20 4.53 92.14
C GLU A 503 11.98 3.21 91.34
N GLN A 504 13.08 2.66 90.77
CA GLN A 504 13.55 1.24 90.67
C GLN A 504 12.55 0.05 90.62
N GLU A 505 12.72 -1.10 89.94
CA GLU A 505 13.67 -1.70 88.97
C GLU A 505 13.04 -3.03 88.45
N GLU A 506 13.64 -3.64 87.41
CA GLU A 506 13.56 -5.05 86.95
C GLU A 506 12.45 -5.59 85.99
N SER A 507 12.80 -5.57 84.69
CA SER A 507 13.20 -6.75 83.88
C SER A 507 12.21 -7.48 82.93
N ARG A 508 12.70 -7.58 81.67
CA ARG A 508 12.66 -8.66 80.65
C ARG A 508 11.65 -8.65 79.47
N GLU A 509 12.27 -8.43 78.29
CA GLU A 509 12.18 -9.18 77.01
C GLU A 509 10.88 -9.04 76.18
N THR A 510 10.86 -8.82 74.85
CA THR A 510 11.84 -9.09 73.78
C THR A 510 11.47 -8.36 72.47
N GLN A 511 12.51 -8.04 71.67
CA GLN A 511 12.61 -8.04 70.18
C GLN A 511 11.95 -6.94 69.30
N GLU A 512 12.82 -6.03 68.84
CA GLU A 512 12.90 -5.42 67.49
C GLU A 512 13.38 -6.46 66.43
N PRO A 513 13.39 -6.24 65.08
CA PRO A 513 13.74 -4.98 64.37
C PRO A 513 13.06 -4.78 62.96
N LEU A 514 13.37 -3.86 62.01
CA LEU A 514 14.50 -2.97 61.70
C LEU A 514 14.06 -1.96 60.61
N GLU A 515 14.70 -0.79 60.59
CA GLU A 515 14.70 0.25 59.53
C GLU A 515 15.39 -0.19 58.22
N SER A 516 15.15 0.52 57.11
CA SER A 516 16.19 1.34 56.43
C SER A 516 15.72 1.91 55.08
N VAL A 517 15.99 3.20 54.89
CA VAL A 517 16.14 3.90 53.61
C VAL A 517 17.61 3.76 53.17
N PRO A 518 17.93 3.84 51.87
CA PRO A 518 19.00 4.79 51.51
C PRO A 518 18.80 5.59 50.21
N ASP A 519 19.48 6.73 50.21
CA ASP A 519 19.66 7.78 49.20
C ASP A 519 20.40 7.38 47.90
N ASP A 520 20.15 8.22 46.88
CA ASP A 520 21.02 8.79 45.83
C ASP A 520 21.93 7.91 44.93
N GLN A 521 21.75 8.03 43.60
CA GLN A 521 22.66 8.71 42.65
C GLN A 521 22.41 8.34 41.17
N ASP A 522 22.35 9.41 40.36
CA ASP A 522 22.95 9.63 39.03
C ASP A 522 22.78 8.71 37.81
N ASP A 523 22.51 9.43 36.71
CA ASP A 523 23.11 9.38 35.38
C ASP A 523 22.66 8.36 34.31
N SER A 524 22.01 8.97 33.30
CA SER A 524 22.41 8.97 31.89
C SER A 524 22.32 7.68 31.05
N ASP A 525 21.50 7.83 30.01
CA ASP A 525 21.82 7.57 28.61
C ASP A 525 21.38 6.26 27.94
N SER A 526 20.90 6.50 26.72
CA SER A 526 20.98 5.65 25.53
C SER A 526 19.94 4.54 25.30
N SER A 527 19.03 4.89 24.38
CA SER A 527 18.85 4.23 23.08
C SER A 527 18.15 2.88 22.95
N SER A 528 17.44 2.83 21.83
CA SER A 528 17.05 1.68 20.99
C SER A 528 15.95 0.75 21.50
N GLU A 529 14.78 0.88 20.86
CA GLU A 529 14.23 -0.14 19.94
C GLU A 529 13.52 0.53 18.75
#